data_AF-A0A135VVV9-F1
#
_entry.id   AF-A0A135VVV9-F1
#
_cell.length_a   1.000
_cell.length_b   1.000
_cell.length_c   1.000
_cell.angle_alpha   90.00
_cell.angle_beta   90.00
_cell.angle_gamma   90.00
#
_symmetry.space_group_name_H-M   'P 1'
#
loop_
_entity.id
_entity.type
_entity.pdbx_description
1 polymer ?
#
loop_
_entity_poly.entity_id
_entity_poly.type
_entity_poly.pdbx_seq_one_letter_code
_entity_poly.pdbx_strand_id
1 'polypeptide(L)'
;MPFHLVLYMPSPEIDEDSISRYKRGFEWFSHLVKEKVSGRPWRRLGVMSFYDAPYAESSRLYLSPKQVMLAMAGEAKKKEQGLVFVVDALEKGEMGLSTQPGFDQFMEEFDDIFPESVKLYFGPKDSDRTWLHEYPSLKMPIEWLVKRPNIFAQVLSDASPVGERIGAGDASFETTEGMIEVLVEKLGPPSLTEEVMGKLRDTERSEYAGEAVGLMTVFVSPATAVSRGVRYLGKFMSLVRDRRKQEVKDVYQDWTNRVVEGYSQENLEKFFSLDPDHKSGLIEAVSDYKPVLLVLETRGTLYDLFLPLVLQHLVEEIGYIPPHRRPRREPEREKKDTKKKQREETWEDEGLVYEDIAAISESDLPPVTDQLIQEVIEQQDLEIGTDIEVSQEEFEGKPETILFLDAATHLSKFTNSFKFALNLPEKYPNMSVAASFFTNREKISEALQEGVLDYMRERALVFDLHPHLFDLATAKMPVSRKAWLLEKLQEMERLRRQGGVAFLEYDSIKEDKWKLHVVERPEPAAIAKLRSWFQRR
;
A
#
# COMPACT_ATOMS: atom_id res chain seq x y z
N MET A 1 -42.15 -27.33 -47.61
CA MET A 1 -41.68 -26.92 -46.28
C MET A 1 -40.23 -27.34 -46.14
N PRO A 2 -39.27 -26.42 -46.05
CA PRO A 2 -37.87 -26.78 -45.83
C PRO A 2 -37.59 -26.90 -44.33
N PHE A 3 -36.92 -27.99 -43.94
CA PHE A 3 -36.35 -28.17 -42.62
C PHE A 3 -35.09 -27.33 -42.50
N HIS A 4 -35.08 -26.33 -41.61
CA HIS A 4 -33.85 -25.69 -41.17
C HIS A 4 -33.19 -26.59 -40.12
N LEU A 5 -32.12 -27.29 -40.51
CA LEU A 5 -31.13 -27.79 -39.57
C LEU A 5 -30.39 -26.59 -38.97
N VAL A 6 -30.68 -26.28 -37.71
CA VAL A 6 -29.82 -25.41 -36.90
C VAL A 6 -28.63 -26.27 -36.48
N LEU A 7 -27.49 -26.07 -37.13
CA LEU A 7 -26.19 -26.57 -36.66
C LEU A 7 -25.89 -25.86 -35.35
N TYR A 8 -26.02 -26.59 -34.24
CA TYR A 8 -25.49 -26.20 -32.94
C TYR A 8 -23.96 -26.17 -33.10
N MET A 9 -23.39 -24.98 -33.29
CA MET A 9 -21.96 -24.80 -33.08
C MET A 9 -21.72 -24.94 -31.57
N PRO A 10 -20.92 -25.91 -31.11
CA PRO A 10 -20.49 -25.91 -29.73
C PRO A 10 -19.74 -24.59 -29.49
N SER A 11 -20.17 -23.83 -28.49
CA SER A 11 -19.32 -22.80 -27.90
C SER A 11 -17.95 -23.41 -27.60
N PRO A 12 -16.83 -22.73 -27.88
CA PRO A 12 -15.52 -23.29 -27.56
C PRO A 12 -15.50 -23.59 -26.07
N GLU A 13 -15.53 -24.88 -25.72
CA GLU A 13 -15.21 -25.34 -24.39
C GLU A 13 -13.78 -24.86 -24.15
N ILE A 14 -13.64 -23.84 -23.31
CA ILE A 14 -12.35 -23.40 -22.82
C ILE A 14 -11.80 -24.61 -22.08
N ASP A 15 -10.79 -25.25 -22.66
CA ASP A 15 -10.13 -26.42 -22.08
C ASP A 15 -9.59 -26.03 -20.70
N GLU A 16 -10.28 -26.42 -19.65
CA GLU A 16 -10.01 -25.97 -18.27
C GLU A 16 -8.66 -26.47 -17.74
N ASP A 17 -8.08 -27.45 -18.42
CA ASP A 17 -6.74 -27.99 -18.17
C ASP A 17 -5.64 -27.13 -18.81
N SER A 18 -5.99 -26.17 -19.67
CA SER A 18 -5.03 -25.22 -20.28
C SER A 18 -4.70 -24.01 -19.40
N ILE A 19 -5.54 -23.69 -18.41
CA ILE A 19 -5.39 -22.50 -17.56
C ILE A 19 -4.73 -22.89 -16.24
N SER A 20 -3.69 -22.17 -15.84
CA SER A 20 -2.98 -22.45 -14.58
C SER A 20 -3.92 -22.31 -13.37
N ARG A 21 -3.70 -23.13 -12.34
CA ARG A 21 -4.45 -23.03 -11.07
C ARG A 21 -4.36 -21.65 -10.41
N TYR A 22 -3.28 -20.91 -10.68
CA TYR A 22 -3.05 -19.54 -10.24
C TYR A 22 -4.07 -18.60 -10.90
N LYS A 23 -4.11 -18.58 -12.25
CA LYS A 23 -5.06 -17.78 -13.03
C LYS A 23 -6.51 -18.12 -12.70
N ARG A 24 -6.83 -19.41 -12.48
CA ARG A 24 -8.17 -19.81 -12.02
C ARG A 24 -8.56 -19.18 -10.68
N GLY A 25 -7.65 -19.18 -9.70
CA GLY A 25 -7.92 -18.57 -8.39
C GLY A 25 -8.17 -17.07 -8.48
N PHE A 26 -7.34 -16.36 -9.25
CA PHE A 26 -7.54 -14.93 -9.52
C PHE A 26 -8.87 -14.63 -10.23
N GLU A 27 -9.21 -15.39 -11.29
CA GLU A 27 -10.46 -15.20 -12.03
C GLU A 27 -11.70 -15.46 -11.16
N TRP A 28 -11.70 -16.54 -10.36
CA TRP A 28 -12.83 -16.89 -9.51
C TRP A 28 -13.03 -15.87 -8.39
N PHE A 29 -11.93 -15.41 -7.78
CA PHE A 29 -12.01 -14.37 -6.77
C PHE A 29 -12.44 -13.02 -7.37
N SER A 30 -11.89 -12.62 -8.52
CA SER A 30 -12.30 -11.40 -9.23
C SER A 30 -13.78 -11.39 -9.61
N HIS A 31 -14.32 -12.55 -10.01
CA HIS A 31 -15.75 -12.71 -10.25
C HIS A 31 -16.57 -12.46 -8.98
N LEU A 32 -16.20 -13.12 -7.88
CA LEU A 32 -16.86 -12.93 -6.59
C LEU A 32 -16.80 -11.46 -6.13
N VAL A 33 -15.66 -10.80 -6.32
CA VAL A 33 -15.48 -9.40 -5.95
C VAL A 33 -16.51 -8.54 -6.69
N LYS A 34 -16.61 -8.69 -8.02
CA LYS A 34 -17.56 -7.92 -8.83
C LYS A 34 -19.03 -8.20 -8.56
N GLU A 35 -19.37 -9.41 -8.15
CA GLU A 35 -20.78 -9.75 -7.92
C GLU A 35 -21.25 -9.40 -6.52
N LYS A 36 -20.39 -9.63 -5.51
CA LYS A 36 -20.80 -9.67 -4.11
C LYS A 36 -20.10 -8.62 -3.25
N VAL A 37 -18.97 -8.07 -3.67
CA VAL A 37 -18.08 -7.21 -2.86
C VAL A 37 -17.97 -5.79 -3.42
N SER A 38 -18.18 -5.58 -4.72
CA SER A 38 -18.08 -4.31 -5.44
C SER A 38 -19.00 -3.20 -4.92
N GLY A 39 -18.69 -1.96 -5.31
CA GLY A 39 -19.57 -0.80 -5.07
C GLY A 39 -19.64 -0.31 -3.62
N ARG A 40 -18.72 -0.76 -2.75
CA ARG A 40 -18.68 -0.34 -1.36
C ARG A 40 -17.46 0.54 -1.10
N PRO A 41 -17.65 1.81 -0.70
CA PRO A 41 -16.54 2.71 -0.42
C PRO A 41 -15.82 2.29 0.87
N TRP A 42 -14.52 2.52 0.91
CA TRP A 42 -13.69 2.30 2.09
C TRP A 42 -12.52 3.29 2.05
N ARG A 43 -12.05 3.75 3.22
CA ARG A 43 -10.78 4.46 3.34
C ARG A 43 -9.69 3.52 3.84
N ARG A 44 -10.11 2.52 4.62
CA ARG A 44 -9.29 1.37 5.03
C ARG A 44 -9.87 0.06 4.57
N LEU A 45 -9.01 -0.77 3.98
CA LEU A 45 -9.31 -2.16 3.69
C LEU A 45 -8.25 -3.06 4.34
N GLY A 46 -8.65 -3.79 5.38
CA GLY A 46 -7.81 -4.83 5.96
C GLY A 46 -7.94 -6.16 5.22
N VAL A 47 -6.83 -6.80 4.84
CA VAL A 47 -6.84 -8.19 4.34
C VAL A 47 -6.09 -9.05 5.36
N MET A 48 -6.83 -9.88 6.09
CA MET A 48 -6.32 -10.57 7.28
C MET A 48 -6.14 -12.05 7.03
N SER A 49 -4.99 -12.55 7.46
CA SER A 49 -4.64 -13.97 7.39
C SER A 49 -3.74 -14.38 8.53
N PHE A 50 -3.71 -15.67 8.84
CA PHE A 50 -2.88 -16.17 9.91
C PHE A 50 -1.42 -16.26 9.43
N TYR A 51 -1.14 -17.01 8.36
CA TYR A 51 0.21 -17.20 7.81
C TYR A 51 0.49 -16.30 6.60
N ASP A 52 1.77 -15.94 6.42
CA ASP A 52 2.33 -15.46 5.14
C ASP A 52 2.39 -16.63 4.15
N ALA A 53 1.21 -17.00 3.62
CA ALA A 53 0.97 -18.18 2.79
C ALA A 53 -0.30 -17.98 1.93
N PRO A 54 -0.47 -18.76 0.85
CA PRO A 54 -1.70 -18.74 0.07
C PRO A 54 -2.93 -19.11 0.91
N TYR A 55 -4.06 -18.46 0.64
CA TYR A 55 -5.36 -18.72 1.27
C TYR A 55 -5.98 -20.03 0.80
N ALA A 56 -5.62 -20.46 -0.41
CA ALA A 56 -5.87 -21.81 -0.90
C ALA A 56 -4.75 -22.27 -1.81
N GLU A 57 -4.37 -23.53 -1.62
CA GLU A 57 -3.41 -24.24 -2.44
C GLU A 57 -3.95 -25.66 -2.66
N SER A 58 -4.57 -25.89 -3.81
CA SER A 58 -5.08 -27.21 -4.19
C SER A 58 -4.77 -27.50 -5.67
N SER A 59 -5.11 -28.70 -6.12
CA SER A 59 -5.11 -29.01 -7.55
C SER A 59 -6.13 -28.18 -8.33
N ARG A 60 -7.17 -27.67 -7.65
CA ARG A 60 -8.26 -26.91 -8.24
C ARG A 60 -7.90 -25.43 -8.41
N LEU A 61 -7.42 -24.78 -7.37
CA LEU A 61 -7.11 -23.36 -7.40
C LEU A 61 -5.94 -23.00 -6.48
N TYR A 62 -5.28 -21.90 -6.80
CA TYR A 62 -4.30 -21.24 -5.97
C TYR A 62 -4.75 -19.78 -5.77
N LEU A 63 -4.85 -19.32 -4.52
CA LEU A 63 -5.25 -17.95 -4.20
C LEU A 63 -4.31 -17.35 -3.14
N SER A 64 -3.48 -16.38 -3.53
CA SER A 64 -2.56 -15.68 -2.62
C SER A 64 -3.14 -14.34 -2.11
N PRO A 65 -2.56 -13.77 -1.02
CA PRO A 65 -2.85 -12.40 -0.60
C PRO A 65 -2.71 -11.38 -1.74
N LYS A 66 -1.66 -11.52 -2.56
CA LYS A 66 -1.38 -10.63 -3.68
C LYS A 66 -2.45 -10.69 -4.76
N GLN A 67 -2.96 -11.88 -5.09
CA GLN A 67 -4.06 -12.03 -6.05
C GLN A 67 -5.37 -11.40 -5.51
N VAL A 68 -5.64 -11.57 -4.21
CA VAL A 68 -6.78 -10.91 -3.56
C VAL A 68 -6.65 -9.39 -3.62
N MET A 69 -5.48 -8.87 -3.26
CA MET A 69 -5.20 -7.44 -3.32
C MET A 69 -5.28 -6.90 -4.75
N LEU A 70 -4.76 -7.63 -5.73
CA LEU A 70 -4.81 -7.26 -7.15
C LEU A 70 -6.25 -7.21 -7.67
N ALA A 71 -7.08 -8.20 -7.33
CA ALA A 71 -8.50 -8.20 -7.70
C ALA A 71 -9.25 -7.02 -7.05
N MET A 72 -8.96 -6.71 -5.79
CA MET A 72 -9.52 -5.57 -5.10
C MET A 72 -9.03 -4.24 -5.68
N ALA A 73 -7.77 -4.14 -6.11
CA ALA A 73 -7.21 -2.98 -6.79
C ALA A 73 -7.86 -2.76 -8.16
N GLY A 74 -8.04 -3.84 -8.93
CA GLY A 74 -8.74 -3.81 -10.20
C GLY A 74 -10.18 -3.32 -10.05
N GLU A 75 -10.87 -3.74 -8.99
CA GLU A 75 -12.23 -3.24 -8.72
C GLU A 75 -12.25 -1.79 -8.19
N ALA A 76 -11.30 -1.42 -7.33
CA ALA A 76 -11.28 -0.09 -6.72
C ALA A 76 -10.79 1.00 -7.70
N LYS A 77 -9.88 0.68 -8.63
CA LYS A 77 -9.29 1.63 -9.58
C LYS A 77 -10.34 2.19 -10.54
N LYS A 78 -10.58 3.50 -10.45
CA LYS A 78 -11.28 4.29 -11.46
C LYS A 78 -10.29 4.99 -12.40
N LYS A 79 -10.79 5.52 -13.53
CA LYS A 79 -9.94 6.20 -14.52
C LYS A 79 -9.13 7.36 -13.91
N GLU A 80 -9.77 8.16 -13.06
CA GLU A 80 -9.22 9.39 -12.47
C GLU A 80 -8.65 9.18 -11.05
N GLN A 81 -8.16 7.98 -10.74
CA GLN A 81 -7.57 7.68 -9.44
C GLN A 81 -6.14 7.18 -9.58
N GLY A 82 -5.20 7.74 -8.84
CA GLY A 82 -3.87 7.16 -8.67
C GLY A 82 -3.98 5.80 -7.98
N LEU A 83 -3.15 4.84 -8.38
CA LEU A 83 -3.02 3.55 -7.71
C LEU A 83 -1.55 3.24 -7.53
N VAL A 84 -1.16 3.00 -6.29
CA VAL A 84 0.18 2.52 -5.95
C VAL A 84 0.03 1.16 -5.28
N PHE A 85 0.73 0.18 -5.82
CA PHE A 85 0.71 -1.20 -5.37
C PHE A 85 2.13 -1.57 -4.91
N VAL A 86 2.32 -1.70 -3.61
CA VAL A 86 3.62 -2.02 -2.99
C VAL A 86 3.63 -3.50 -2.61
N VAL A 87 4.53 -4.29 -3.21
CA VAL A 87 4.59 -5.74 -3.04
C VAL A 87 5.90 -6.20 -2.44
N ASP A 88 5.83 -7.14 -1.50
CA ASP A 88 7.00 -7.84 -0.98
C ASP A 88 7.41 -8.98 -1.92
N ALA A 89 8.57 -8.83 -2.56
CA ALA A 89 9.13 -9.82 -3.48
C ALA A 89 9.67 -11.06 -2.78
N LEU A 90 9.83 -11.04 -1.47
CA LEU A 90 10.50 -12.11 -0.73
C LEU A 90 9.52 -13.15 -0.16
N GLU A 91 8.21 -13.06 -0.47
CA GLU A 91 7.19 -14.04 -0.09
C GLU A 91 7.66 -15.46 -0.47
N LYS A 92 7.60 -16.37 0.50
CA LYS A 92 8.00 -17.76 0.34
C LYS A 92 6.79 -18.59 -0.07
N GLY A 93 6.94 -19.43 -1.08
CA GLY A 93 5.89 -20.33 -1.55
C GLY A 93 6.17 -20.78 -2.97
N GLU A 94 5.47 -21.82 -3.43
CA GLU A 94 5.66 -22.35 -4.79
C GLU A 94 5.46 -21.25 -5.86
N MET A 95 4.46 -20.40 -5.66
CA MET A 95 4.09 -19.30 -6.57
C MET A 95 4.27 -17.91 -5.93
N GLY A 96 5.16 -17.79 -4.94
CA GLY A 96 5.52 -16.50 -4.37
C GLY A 96 6.38 -15.68 -5.35
N LEU A 97 6.42 -14.36 -5.20
CA LEU A 97 7.23 -13.48 -6.06
C LEU A 97 8.75 -13.75 -5.97
N SER A 98 9.18 -14.49 -4.95
CA SER A 98 10.58 -14.89 -4.80
C SER A 98 11.00 -16.02 -5.75
N THR A 99 10.05 -16.62 -6.48
CA THR A 99 10.30 -17.59 -7.55
C THR A 99 9.96 -16.96 -8.89
N GLN A 100 10.76 -17.24 -9.93
CA GLN A 100 10.52 -16.72 -11.27
C GLN A 100 9.11 -17.12 -11.81
N PRO A 101 8.65 -18.38 -11.69
CA PRO A 101 7.32 -18.75 -12.19
C PRO A 101 6.17 -18.05 -11.45
N GLY A 102 6.32 -17.78 -10.16
CA GLY A 102 5.34 -17.03 -9.36
C GLY A 102 5.32 -15.55 -9.74
N PHE A 103 6.50 -14.98 -9.95
CA PHE A 103 6.66 -13.61 -10.44
C PHE A 103 6.03 -13.43 -11.83
N ASP A 104 6.38 -14.28 -12.80
CA ASP A 104 5.88 -14.18 -14.18
C ASP A 104 4.35 -14.25 -14.25
N GLN A 105 3.72 -15.15 -13.48
CA GLN A 105 2.26 -15.26 -13.41
C GLN A 105 1.61 -14.05 -12.74
N PHE A 106 2.21 -13.50 -11.67
CA PHE A 106 1.71 -12.28 -11.07
C PHE A 106 1.81 -11.10 -12.04
N MET A 107 2.92 -10.99 -12.77
CA MET A 107 3.11 -9.93 -13.77
C MET A 107 2.14 -10.07 -14.94
N GLU A 108 1.86 -11.29 -15.41
CA GLU A 108 0.82 -11.55 -16.42
C GLU A 108 -0.54 -11.03 -15.94
N GLU A 109 -0.97 -11.39 -14.73
CA GLU A 109 -2.24 -10.93 -14.17
C GLU A 109 -2.24 -9.41 -13.94
N PHE A 110 -1.13 -8.84 -13.48
CA PHE A 110 -1.02 -7.41 -13.23
C PHE A 110 -1.09 -6.60 -14.52
N ASP A 111 -0.39 -7.04 -15.57
CA ASP A 111 -0.37 -6.39 -16.89
C ASP A 111 -1.68 -6.56 -17.63
N ASP A 112 -2.36 -7.71 -17.48
CA ASP A 112 -3.71 -7.94 -18.00
C ASP A 112 -4.73 -6.93 -17.43
N ILE A 113 -4.54 -6.46 -16.19
CA ILE A 113 -5.43 -5.49 -15.53
C ILE A 113 -4.97 -4.05 -15.75
N PHE A 114 -3.66 -3.84 -15.80
CA PHE A 114 -3.00 -2.53 -15.80
C PHE A 114 -1.90 -2.46 -16.88
N PRO A 115 -2.26 -2.45 -18.18
CA PRO A 115 -1.29 -2.51 -19.27
C PRO A 115 -0.36 -1.28 -19.34
N GLU A 116 -0.84 -0.10 -18.92
CA GLU A 116 -0.07 1.14 -18.89
C GLU A 116 0.63 1.40 -17.54
N SER A 117 0.83 0.35 -16.74
CA SER A 117 1.44 0.46 -15.43
C SER A 117 2.92 0.81 -15.47
N VAL A 118 3.36 1.64 -14.52
CA VAL A 118 4.77 1.92 -14.27
C VAL A 118 5.26 0.96 -13.20
N LYS A 119 6.40 0.31 -13.44
CA LYS A 119 6.96 -0.72 -12.56
C LYS A 119 8.32 -0.25 -12.05
N LEU A 120 8.49 -0.27 -10.74
CA LEU A 120 9.68 0.20 -10.05
C LEU A 120 10.16 -0.88 -9.09
N TYR A 121 11.47 -0.91 -8.86
CA TYR A 121 12.12 -1.83 -7.92
C TYR A 121 12.79 -1.05 -6.80
N PHE A 122 12.71 -1.54 -5.57
CA PHE A 122 13.43 -0.99 -4.43
C PHE A 122 14.16 -2.11 -3.67
N GLY A 123 15.48 -2.11 -3.78
CA GLY A 123 16.34 -3.15 -3.24
C GLY A 123 17.79 -3.02 -3.73
N PRO A 124 18.68 -3.90 -3.27
CA PRO A 124 20.12 -3.82 -3.54
C PRO A 124 20.55 -4.35 -4.92
N LYS A 125 19.68 -5.03 -5.69
CA LYS A 125 20.02 -5.67 -6.97
C LYS A 125 21.27 -6.58 -6.95
N ASP A 126 21.50 -7.25 -5.83
CA ASP A 126 22.67 -8.12 -5.62
C ASP A 126 22.30 -9.61 -5.46
N SER A 127 21.00 -9.92 -5.48
CA SER A 127 20.49 -11.28 -5.35
C SER A 127 20.53 -12.07 -6.68
N ASP A 128 20.42 -13.39 -6.60
CA ASP A 128 20.30 -14.25 -7.80
C ASP A 128 18.95 -14.07 -8.55
N ARG A 129 18.05 -13.22 -8.03
CA ARG A 129 16.71 -12.98 -8.58
C ARG A 129 16.72 -11.92 -9.69
N THR A 130 17.51 -12.20 -10.73
CA THR A 130 17.74 -11.27 -11.85
C THR A 130 16.45 -10.76 -12.51
N TRP A 131 15.37 -11.55 -12.53
CA TRP A 131 14.06 -11.14 -13.06
C TRP A 131 13.41 -9.98 -12.29
N LEU A 132 13.73 -9.78 -11.00
CA LEU A 132 13.27 -8.63 -10.23
C LEU A 132 14.04 -7.35 -10.60
N HIS A 133 15.26 -7.51 -11.11
CA HIS A 133 16.21 -6.40 -11.30
C HIS A 133 16.05 -5.71 -12.65
N GLU A 134 15.18 -6.23 -13.52
CA GLU A 134 14.86 -5.67 -14.83
C GLU A 134 14.20 -4.29 -14.74
N TYR A 135 13.52 -3.99 -13.63
CA TYR A 135 12.81 -2.71 -13.44
C TYR A 135 13.74 -1.59 -12.97
N PRO A 136 13.44 -0.33 -13.35
CA PRO A 136 14.16 0.85 -12.83
C PRO A 136 14.15 0.89 -11.30
N SER A 137 15.32 1.21 -10.72
CA SER A 137 15.42 1.38 -9.27
C SER A 137 14.75 2.70 -8.84
N LEU A 138 13.81 2.62 -7.90
CA LEU A 138 13.34 3.77 -7.15
C LEU A 138 14.44 4.18 -6.17
N LYS A 139 14.88 5.43 -6.23
CA LYS A 139 15.83 6.01 -5.28
C LYS A 139 15.19 7.19 -4.56
N MET A 140 15.53 7.36 -3.29
CA MET A 140 15.14 8.55 -2.52
C MET A 140 16.20 9.64 -2.67
N PRO A 141 15.85 10.90 -2.93
CA PRO A 141 16.81 11.99 -2.89
C PRO A 141 17.43 12.10 -1.49
N ILE A 142 18.76 12.07 -1.38
CA ILE A 142 19.44 12.17 -0.08
C ILE A 142 19.07 13.48 0.64
N GLU A 143 18.88 14.56 -0.13
CA GLU A 143 18.44 15.86 0.39
C GLU A 143 17.09 15.81 1.12
N TRP A 144 16.20 14.90 0.72
CA TRP A 144 14.90 14.75 1.38
C TRP A 144 15.09 14.31 2.83
N LEU A 145 16.06 13.41 3.06
CA LEU A 145 16.40 12.87 4.38
C LEU A 145 17.17 13.90 5.22
N VAL A 146 18.11 14.64 4.61
CA VAL A 146 18.83 15.77 5.25
C VAL A 146 17.85 16.81 5.80
N LYS A 147 16.80 17.15 5.05
CA LYS A 147 15.77 18.12 5.46
C LYS A 147 14.83 17.56 6.55
N ARG A 148 14.89 16.26 6.85
CA ARG A 148 13.96 15.55 7.76
C ARG A 148 14.68 14.59 8.71
N PRO A 149 15.61 15.09 9.54
CA PRO A 149 16.34 14.24 10.47
C PRO A 149 15.43 13.55 11.50
N ASN A 150 14.25 14.12 11.79
CA ASN A 150 13.25 13.50 12.67
C ASN A 150 12.77 12.13 12.16
N ILE A 151 12.54 12.01 10.85
CA ILE A 151 12.09 10.75 10.24
C ILE A 151 13.20 9.72 10.33
N PHE A 152 14.42 10.13 10.02
CA PHE A 152 15.57 9.23 10.08
C PHE A 152 15.85 8.77 11.52
N ALA A 153 15.82 9.68 12.48
CA ALA A 153 15.96 9.38 13.91
C ALA A 153 14.92 8.36 14.40
N GLN A 154 13.66 8.50 13.96
CA GLN A 154 12.59 7.57 14.31
C GLN A 154 12.86 6.16 13.77
N VAL A 155 13.26 6.06 12.50
CA VAL A 155 13.60 4.77 11.86
C VAL A 155 14.82 4.14 12.51
N LEU A 156 15.87 4.92 12.81
CA LEU A 156 17.07 4.43 13.49
C LEU A 156 16.75 3.97 14.92
N SER A 157 15.88 4.67 15.64
CA SER A 157 15.45 4.28 16.99
C SER A 157 14.75 2.93 16.96
N ASP A 158 13.85 2.75 15.99
CA ASP A 158 13.13 1.49 15.78
C ASP A 158 14.08 0.35 15.33
N ALA A 159 15.13 0.68 14.56
CA ALA A 159 16.16 -0.26 14.10
C ALA A 159 17.28 -0.51 15.13
N SER A 160 17.32 0.25 16.23
CA SER A 160 18.41 0.23 17.19
C SER A 160 18.56 -1.15 17.84
N PRO A 161 19.74 -1.79 17.77
CA PRO A 161 19.97 -3.11 18.36
C PRO A 161 19.75 -3.15 19.88
N VAL A 162 19.91 -2.01 20.55
CA VAL A 162 19.77 -1.85 22.00
C VAL A 162 18.50 -1.08 22.40
N GLY A 163 17.63 -0.75 21.43
CA GLY A 163 16.40 0.02 21.67
C GLY A 163 16.67 1.45 22.15
N GLU A 164 17.77 2.06 21.70
CA GLU A 164 18.09 3.46 22.00
C GLU A 164 17.09 4.40 21.32
N ARG A 165 16.69 5.46 22.04
CA ARG A 165 15.93 6.56 21.44
C ARG A 165 16.90 7.57 20.87
N ILE A 166 16.96 7.65 19.56
CA ILE A 166 17.84 8.54 18.81
C ILE A 166 17.11 9.87 18.56
N GLY A 167 17.77 10.98 18.90
CA GLY A 167 17.25 12.32 18.65
C GLY A 167 17.53 12.79 17.22
N ALA A 168 16.81 13.81 16.78
CA ALA A 168 17.01 14.40 15.45
C ALA A 168 18.42 14.95 15.23
N GLY A 169 19.03 15.53 16.27
CA GLY A 169 20.42 16.00 16.21
C GLY A 169 21.39 14.85 15.94
N ASP A 170 21.22 13.72 16.61
CA ASP A 170 22.08 12.54 16.47
C ASP A 170 21.88 11.77 15.15
N ALA A 171 20.77 12.04 14.45
CA ALA A 171 20.49 11.49 13.13
C ALA A 171 20.72 12.51 12.00
N SER A 172 21.17 13.72 12.32
CA SER A 172 21.43 14.75 11.32
C SER A 172 22.74 14.50 10.59
N PHE A 173 22.76 14.76 9.29
CA PHE A 173 23.93 14.65 8.43
C PHE A 173 23.79 15.61 7.24
N GLU A 174 24.91 15.96 6.60
CA GLU A 174 24.93 16.86 5.45
C GLU A 174 25.41 16.17 4.16
N THR A 175 26.23 15.11 4.28
CA THR A 175 26.79 14.38 3.14
C THR A 175 26.53 12.88 3.25
N THR A 176 26.78 12.15 2.18
CA THR A 176 26.72 10.68 2.15
C THR A 176 27.66 10.08 3.19
N GLU A 177 28.88 10.61 3.32
CA GLU A 177 29.85 10.15 4.33
C GLU A 177 29.29 10.36 5.74
N GLY A 178 28.67 11.52 6.02
CA GLY A 178 27.99 11.76 7.29
C GLY A 178 26.84 10.79 7.55
N MET A 179 26.07 10.43 6.53
CA MET A 179 25.01 9.41 6.66
C MET A 179 25.60 8.03 7.00
N ILE A 180 26.72 7.65 6.38
CA ILE A 180 27.43 6.40 6.68
C ILE A 180 27.91 6.41 8.13
N GLU A 181 28.51 7.51 8.59
CA GLU A 181 28.96 7.65 9.98
C GLU A 181 27.80 7.46 10.96
N VAL A 182 26.67 8.12 10.73
CA VAL A 182 25.46 7.97 11.56
C VAL A 182 24.96 6.52 11.56
N LEU A 183 24.86 5.87 10.38
CA LEU A 183 24.41 4.48 10.29
C LEU A 183 25.35 3.52 11.01
N VAL A 184 26.67 3.71 10.85
CA VAL A 184 27.69 2.88 11.50
C VAL A 184 27.69 3.08 13.01
N GLU A 185 27.56 4.32 13.47
CA GLU A 185 27.52 4.63 14.90
C GLU A 185 26.27 4.03 15.56
N LYS A 186 25.09 4.21 14.95
CA LYS A 186 23.80 3.85 15.57
C LYS A 186 23.38 2.39 15.37
N LEU A 187 23.83 1.74 14.30
CA LEU A 187 23.51 0.34 13.99
C LEU A 187 24.69 -0.61 14.18
N GLY A 188 25.87 -0.07 14.50
CA GLY A 188 27.04 -0.84 14.91
C GLY A 188 26.84 -1.57 16.23
N PRO A 189 27.79 -2.45 16.60
CA PRO A 189 27.71 -3.15 17.87
C PRO A 189 27.79 -2.15 19.04
N PRO A 190 26.98 -2.34 20.10
CA PRO A 190 26.94 -1.39 21.21
C PRO A 190 28.22 -1.44 22.03
N SER A 191 28.56 -0.35 22.73
CA SER A 191 29.74 -0.36 23.61
C SER A 191 29.60 -1.42 24.73
N LEU A 192 30.70 -2.12 25.05
CA LEU A 192 30.78 -3.14 26.12
C LEU A 192 30.69 -2.56 27.55
N THR A 193 29.92 -1.49 27.76
CA THR A 193 29.74 -0.89 29.08
C THR A 193 28.77 -1.73 29.92
N GLU A 194 29.01 -1.77 31.24
CA GLU A 194 28.19 -2.54 32.19
C GLU A 194 26.70 -2.14 32.15
N GLU A 195 26.39 -0.93 31.70
CA GLU A 195 25.02 -0.41 31.55
C GLU A 195 24.26 -1.06 30.38
N VAL A 196 24.93 -1.28 29.24
CA VAL A 196 24.35 -2.03 28.10
C VAL A 196 24.19 -3.51 28.47
N MET A 197 25.16 -4.07 29.18
CA MET A 197 25.08 -5.44 29.72
C MET A 197 23.96 -5.60 30.76
N GLY A 198 23.67 -4.56 31.53
CA GLY A 198 22.53 -4.47 32.45
C GLY A 198 21.20 -4.42 31.72
N LYS A 199 21.07 -3.54 30.71
CA LYS A 199 19.86 -3.43 29.88
C LYS A 199 19.59 -4.70 29.08
N LEU A 200 20.62 -5.35 28.53
CA LEU A 200 20.52 -6.64 27.83
C LEU A 200 20.05 -7.77 28.76
N ARG A 201 20.48 -7.77 30.02
CA ARG A 201 20.00 -8.70 31.06
C ARG A 201 18.55 -8.44 31.45
N ASP A 202 18.13 -7.18 31.56
CA ASP A 202 16.75 -6.83 31.92
C ASP A 202 15.75 -7.07 30.76
N THR A 203 16.20 -7.00 29.51
CA THR A 203 15.39 -7.34 28.32
C THR A 203 15.04 -8.82 28.20
N GLU A 204 15.60 -9.73 29.03
CA GLU A 204 15.16 -11.13 29.12
C GLU A 204 13.68 -11.27 29.54
N ARG A 205 13.04 -10.18 30.03
CA ARG A 205 11.63 -10.17 30.46
C ARG A 205 10.61 -9.48 29.55
N SER A 206 10.99 -8.93 28.40
CA SER A 206 10.09 -8.03 27.64
C SER A 206 9.87 -8.42 26.17
N GLU A 207 8.72 -8.04 25.65
CA GLU A 207 8.13 -8.28 24.31
C GLU A 207 9.08 -8.04 23.11
N TYR A 208 10.19 -7.35 23.32
CA TYR A 208 11.21 -7.00 22.32
C TYR A 208 12.15 -8.14 21.90
N ALA A 209 12.20 -9.25 22.63
CA ALA A 209 13.20 -10.29 22.42
C ALA A 209 13.06 -11.05 21.09
N GLY A 210 11.91 -11.08 20.42
CA GLY A 210 11.75 -11.77 19.13
C GLY A 210 12.18 -10.93 17.92
N GLU A 211 11.84 -9.63 17.95
CA GLU A 211 12.07 -8.69 16.84
C GLU A 211 13.48 -8.10 16.88
N ALA A 212 13.97 -7.71 18.06
CA ALA A 212 15.36 -7.28 18.25
C ALA A 212 16.34 -8.42 17.92
N VAL A 213 15.95 -9.66 18.20
CA VAL A 213 16.68 -10.86 17.77
C VAL A 213 16.73 -10.99 16.25
N GLY A 214 15.62 -10.78 15.56
CA GLY A 214 15.56 -10.82 14.10
C GLY A 214 16.55 -9.82 13.49
N LEU A 215 16.51 -8.56 13.95
CA LEU A 215 17.40 -7.47 13.53
C LEU A 215 18.87 -7.79 13.83
N MET A 216 19.21 -8.19 15.06
CA MET A 216 20.58 -8.62 15.41
C MET A 216 21.08 -9.79 14.56
N THR A 217 20.19 -10.72 14.17
CA THR A 217 20.56 -11.85 13.32
C THR A 217 20.85 -11.42 11.90
N VAL A 218 20.22 -10.36 11.38
CA VAL A 218 20.60 -9.79 10.08
C VAL A 218 22.04 -9.29 10.11
N PHE A 219 22.45 -8.59 11.19
CA PHE A 219 23.82 -8.11 11.36
C PHE A 219 24.84 -9.25 11.54
N VAL A 220 24.48 -10.33 12.25
CA VAL A 220 25.41 -11.44 12.57
C VAL A 220 25.36 -12.61 11.58
N SER A 221 24.28 -12.81 10.81
CA SER A 221 24.21 -13.78 9.69
C SER A 221 22.89 -13.66 8.89
N PRO A 222 22.88 -12.93 7.76
CA PRO A 222 21.69 -12.72 6.91
C PRO A 222 21.02 -14.03 6.48
N ALA A 223 21.81 -15.05 6.14
CA ALA A 223 21.32 -16.37 5.69
C ALA A 223 20.51 -17.13 6.77
N THR A 224 20.65 -16.78 8.05
CA THR A 224 19.94 -17.44 9.18
C THR A 224 18.88 -16.58 9.86
N ALA A 225 18.73 -15.31 9.43
CA ALA A 225 17.76 -14.36 9.97
C ALA A 225 16.31 -14.89 9.90
N VAL A 226 16.03 -15.80 8.96
CA VAL A 226 14.67 -16.29 8.68
C VAL A 226 14.30 -17.59 9.42
N SER A 227 15.16 -18.16 10.28
CA SER A 227 14.76 -19.39 11.02
C SER A 227 15.43 -19.64 12.37
N ARG A 228 16.47 -18.89 12.78
CA ARG A 228 17.30 -19.27 13.94
C ARG A 228 17.75 -18.13 14.85
N GLY A 229 17.15 -16.94 14.76
CA GLY A 229 17.65 -15.76 15.48
C GLY A 229 17.75 -15.94 17.00
N VAL A 230 16.75 -16.57 17.64
CA VAL A 230 16.72 -16.74 19.11
C VAL A 230 17.89 -17.61 19.60
N ARG A 231 18.34 -18.55 18.77
CA ARG A 231 19.46 -19.44 19.08
C ARG A 231 20.81 -18.73 18.98
N TYR A 232 20.93 -17.74 18.10
CA TYR A 232 22.17 -16.96 17.93
C TYR A 232 22.33 -15.91 19.02
N LEU A 233 21.25 -15.22 19.43
CA LEU A 233 21.32 -14.36 20.60
C LEU A 233 21.53 -15.18 21.88
N GLY A 234 20.86 -16.32 22.04
CA GLY A 234 21.11 -17.24 23.16
C GLY A 234 22.56 -17.75 23.19
N LYS A 235 23.15 -18.04 22.03
CA LYS A 235 24.58 -18.36 21.91
C LYS A 235 25.45 -17.16 22.26
N PHE A 236 25.19 -15.98 21.71
CA PHE A 236 25.95 -14.77 22.01
C PHE A 236 25.89 -14.40 23.50
N MET A 237 24.70 -14.42 24.09
CA MET A 237 24.50 -14.23 25.54
C MET A 237 25.21 -15.31 26.35
N SER A 238 25.21 -16.57 25.88
CA SER A 238 26.00 -17.63 26.52
C SER A 238 27.50 -17.39 26.41
N LEU A 239 28.01 -16.87 25.28
CA LEU A 239 29.44 -16.57 25.06
C LEU A 239 29.91 -15.39 25.92
N VAL A 240 29.06 -14.37 26.03
CA VAL A 240 29.25 -13.22 26.91
C VAL A 240 29.21 -13.66 28.37
N ARG A 241 28.25 -14.52 28.75
CA ARG A 241 28.15 -15.11 30.10
C ARG A 241 29.34 -16.01 30.44
N ASP A 242 29.80 -16.80 29.48
CA ASP A 242 30.92 -17.72 29.60
C ASP A 242 32.29 -17.01 29.50
N ARG A 243 32.29 -15.67 29.41
CA ARG A 243 33.49 -14.79 29.35
C ARG A 243 34.49 -15.20 28.26
N ARG A 244 34.01 -15.74 27.13
CA ARG A 244 34.86 -16.10 25.99
C ARG A 244 35.29 -14.85 25.22
N LYS A 245 36.26 -14.12 25.77
CA LYS A 245 36.70 -12.80 25.27
C LYS A 245 37.08 -12.80 23.79
N GLN A 246 37.65 -13.89 23.26
CA GLN A 246 38.04 -13.96 21.86
C GLN A 246 36.82 -14.14 20.94
N GLU A 247 35.95 -15.10 21.22
CA GLU A 247 34.73 -15.35 20.42
C GLU A 247 33.79 -14.13 20.43
N VAL A 248 33.70 -13.39 21.54
CA VAL A 248 32.94 -12.13 21.60
C VAL A 248 33.58 -11.05 20.72
N LYS A 249 34.91 -10.89 20.76
CA LYS A 249 35.61 -9.92 19.89
C LYS A 249 35.41 -10.24 18.41
N ASP A 250 35.47 -11.51 18.03
CA ASP A 250 35.29 -11.94 16.65
C ASP A 250 33.87 -11.59 16.15
N VAL A 251 32.83 -11.84 16.97
CA VAL A 251 31.44 -11.46 16.63
C VAL A 251 31.26 -9.95 16.49
N TYR A 252 31.89 -9.16 17.36
CA TYR A 252 31.85 -7.70 17.28
C TYR A 252 32.54 -7.18 16.02
N GLN A 253 33.70 -7.73 15.69
CA GLN A 253 34.43 -7.35 14.48
C GLN A 253 33.63 -7.70 13.23
N ASP A 254 33.03 -8.89 13.18
CA ASP A 254 32.17 -9.31 12.07
C ASP A 254 30.95 -8.40 11.92
N TRP A 255 30.30 -8.01 13.03
CA TRP A 255 29.20 -7.05 13.01
C TRP A 255 29.67 -5.71 12.45
N THR A 256 30.71 -5.11 13.02
CA THR A 256 31.25 -3.81 12.56
C THR A 256 31.58 -3.85 11.08
N ASN A 257 32.32 -4.87 10.64
CA ASN A 257 32.70 -5.02 9.23
C ASN A 257 31.48 -5.04 8.31
N ARG A 258 30.41 -5.73 8.70
CA ARG A 258 29.18 -5.82 7.89
C ARG A 258 28.35 -4.56 7.87
N VAL A 259 28.31 -3.81 8.97
CA VAL A 259 27.63 -2.52 8.99
C VAL A 259 28.38 -1.52 8.12
N VAL A 260 29.72 -1.49 8.22
CA VAL A 260 30.56 -0.63 7.38
C VAL A 260 30.49 -1.01 5.90
N GLU A 261 30.56 -2.30 5.58
CA GLU A 261 30.45 -2.81 4.20
C GLU A 261 29.02 -2.64 3.65
N GLY A 262 28.02 -2.99 4.44
CA GLY A 262 26.61 -2.93 4.08
C GLY A 262 26.13 -1.50 3.84
N TYR A 263 26.57 -0.53 4.64
CA TYR A 263 26.27 0.88 4.42
C TYR A 263 27.42 1.63 3.73
N SER A 264 28.24 0.94 2.94
CA SER A 264 29.21 1.61 2.09
C SER A 264 28.53 2.57 1.11
N GLN A 265 29.27 3.57 0.61
CA GLN A 265 28.75 4.52 -0.37
C GLN A 265 28.14 3.83 -1.58
N GLU A 266 28.81 2.81 -2.13
CA GLU A 266 28.33 2.01 -3.26
C GLU A 266 26.96 1.39 -2.98
N ASN A 267 26.74 0.89 -1.76
CA ASN A 267 25.48 0.27 -1.37
C ASN A 267 24.39 1.32 -1.10
N LEU A 268 24.72 2.45 -0.47
CA LEU A 268 23.75 3.53 -0.25
C LEU A 268 23.29 4.18 -1.56
N GLU A 269 24.16 4.32 -2.55
CA GLU A 269 23.82 4.85 -3.88
C GLU A 269 22.80 3.98 -4.63
N LYS A 270 22.58 2.73 -4.22
CA LYS A 270 21.51 1.88 -4.77
C LYS A 270 20.11 2.32 -4.31
N PHE A 271 20.01 2.92 -3.12
CA PHE A 271 18.76 3.35 -2.50
C PHE A 271 18.57 4.87 -2.52
N PHE A 272 19.66 5.64 -2.55
CA PHE A 272 19.63 7.09 -2.48
C PHE A 272 20.23 7.72 -3.74
N SER A 273 19.60 8.79 -4.21
CA SER A 273 20.12 9.63 -5.28
C SER A 273 20.85 10.84 -4.70
N LEU A 274 22.05 11.09 -5.20
CA LEU A 274 22.82 12.30 -4.90
C LEU A 274 22.42 13.48 -5.79
N ASP A 275 21.64 13.23 -6.84
CA ASP A 275 21.12 14.26 -7.73
C ASP A 275 19.94 14.99 -7.05
N PRO A 276 20.05 16.31 -6.76
CA PRO A 276 18.98 17.12 -6.19
C PRO A 276 17.73 17.17 -7.07
N ASP A 277 17.91 17.04 -8.39
CA ASP A 277 16.85 17.07 -9.38
C ASP A 277 16.33 15.66 -9.73
N HIS A 278 16.69 14.65 -8.93
CA HIS A 278 16.25 13.29 -9.16
C HIS A 278 14.72 13.18 -9.15
N LYS A 279 14.18 12.81 -10.30
CA LYS A 279 12.76 12.47 -10.45
C LYS A 279 12.64 10.98 -10.63
N SER A 280 11.96 10.35 -9.68
CA SER A 280 11.68 8.91 -9.69
C SER A 280 10.72 8.49 -10.81
N GLY A 281 10.07 9.44 -11.48
CA GLY A 281 8.95 9.17 -12.40
C GLY A 281 7.63 8.84 -11.67
N LEU A 282 7.66 8.71 -10.33
CA LEU A 282 6.53 8.31 -9.52
C LEU A 282 5.42 9.38 -9.54
N ILE A 283 5.82 10.64 -9.36
CA ILE A 283 4.89 11.77 -9.35
C ILE A 283 4.21 11.91 -10.72
N GLU A 284 4.98 11.80 -11.80
CA GLU A 284 4.46 11.86 -13.16
C GLU A 284 3.48 10.72 -13.42
N ALA A 285 3.84 9.48 -13.07
CA ALA A 285 2.98 8.31 -13.25
C ALA A 285 1.65 8.43 -12.48
N VAL A 286 1.71 8.83 -11.20
CA VAL A 286 0.52 9.00 -10.37
C VAL A 286 -0.34 10.18 -10.84
N SER A 287 0.29 11.27 -11.29
CA SER A 287 -0.41 12.43 -11.85
C SER A 287 -1.11 12.10 -13.16
N ASP A 288 -0.53 11.22 -13.97
CA ASP A 288 -1.15 10.68 -15.19
C ASP A 288 -2.18 9.57 -14.90
N TYR A 289 -2.51 9.33 -13.62
CA TYR A 289 -3.41 8.28 -13.15
C TYR A 289 -3.01 6.85 -13.55
N LYS A 290 -1.72 6.65 -13.87
CA LYS A 290 -1.17 5.33 -14.19
C LYS A 290 -0.99 4.51 -12.92
N PRO A 291 -1.37 3.23 -12.92
CA PRO A 291 -1.03 2.32 -11.84
C PRO A 291 0.49 2.21 -11.69
N VAL A 292 0.98 2.25 -10.45
CA VAL A 292 2.39 2.04 -10.12
C VAL A 292 2.54 0.76 -9.32
N LEU A 293 3.43 -0.13 -9.77
CA LEU A 293 3.88 -1.29 -9.02
C LEU A 293 5.26 -1.02 -8.44
N LEU A 294 5.40 -1.07 -7.12
CA LEU A 294 6.67 -1.01 -6.41
C LEU A 294 7.01 -2.39 -5.85
N VAL A 295 8.04 -3.02 -6.41
CA VAL A 295 8.54 -4.33 -5.97
C VAL A 295 9.65 -4.13 -4.95
N LEU A 296 9.46 -4.66 -3.74
CA LEU A 296 10.39 -4.52 -2.62
C LEU A 296 11.25 -5.76 -2.42
N GLU A 297 12.57 -5.59 -2.30
CA GLU A 297 13.51 -6.66 -1.97
C GLU A 297 14.45 -6.27 -0.80
N THR A 298 13.87 -5.72 0.28
CA THR A 298 14.63 -5.32 1.49
C THR A 298 14.36 -6.18 2.72
N ARG A 299 13.26 -6.95 2.71
CA ARG A 299 12.81 -7.74 3.88
C ARG A 299 13.89 -8.71 4.37
N GLY A 300 14.25 -8.60 5.64
CA GLY A 300 15.22 -9.49 6.28
C GLY A 300 16.67 -9.28 5.83
N THR A 301 16.96 -8.16 5.16
CA THR A 301 18.31 -7.68 4.84
C THR A 301 18.72 -6.53 5.76
N LEU A 302 19.98 -6.09 5.69
CA LEU A 302 20.43 -4.90 6.42
C LEU A 302 19.63 -3.64 6.03
N TYR A 303 19.03 -3.64 4.84
CA TYR A 303 18.27 -2.54 4.26
C TYR A 303 16.79 -2.52 4.66
N ASP A 304 16.33 -3.42 5.55
CA ASP A 304 14.93 -3.49 6.00
C ASP A 304 14.49 -2.13 6.61
N LEU A 305 15.41 -1.37 7.22
CA LEU A 305 15.14 -0.04 7.79
C LEU A 305 14.82 1.03 6.74
N PHE A 306 15.19 0.82 5.47
CA PHE A 306 14.84 1.75 4.39
C PHE A 306 13.39 1.59 3.92
N LEU A 307 12.72 0.51 4.29
CA LEU A 307 11.32 0.27 3.94
C LEU A 307 10.38 1.37 4.50
N PRO A 308 10.43 1.69 5.81
CA PRO A 308 9.77 2.88 6.34
C PRO A 308 10.06 4.17 5.57
N LEU A 309 11.32 4.42 5.23
CA LEU A 309 11.74 5.66 4.56
C LEU A 309 11.12 5.79 3.18
N VAL A 310 11.18 4.72 2.36
CA VAL A 310 10.60 4.75 1.01
C VAL A 310 9.09 4.91 1.05
N LEU A 311 8.40 4.32 2.03
CA LEU A 311 6.95 4.49 2.20
C LEU A 311 6.59 5.93 2.62
N GLN A 312 7.33 6.51 3.57
CA GLN A 312 7.11 7.90 3.97
C GLN A 312 7.37 8.87 2.82
N HIS A 313 8.47 8.67 2.09
CA HIS A 313 8.81 9.45 0.90
C HIS A 313 7.70 9.34 -0.15
N LEU A 314 7.30 8.11 -0.50
CA LEU A 314 6.25 7.83 -1.46
C LEU A 314 4.93 8.50 -1.08
N VAL A 315 4.52 8.38 0.19
CA VAL A 315 3.30 9.03 0.69
C VAL A 315 3.40 10.55 0.64
N GLU A 316 4.54 11.15 0.95
CA GLU A 316 4.69 12.61 0.84
C GLU A 316 4.62 13.06 -0.62
N GLU A 317 5.18 12.29 -1.55
CA GLU A 317 5.12 12.59 -2.98
C GLU A 317 3.71 12.44 -3.57
N ILE A 318 2.98 11.38 -3.19
CA ILE A 318 1.64 11.06 -3.76
C ILE A 318 0.48 11.64 -2.96
N GLY A 319 0.67 11.86 -1.65
CA GLY A 319 -0.40 12.20 -0.71
C GLY A 319 -0.82 13.66 -0.76
N TYR A 320 0.04 14.54 -1.28
CA TYR A 320 -0.29 15.93 -1.55
C TYR A 320 0.21 16.33 -2.95
N ILE A 321 -0.67 16.26 -3.95
CA ILE A 321 -0.43 16.92 -5.25
C ILE A 321 -0.99 18.36 -5.14
N PRO A 322 -0.13 19.39 -5.11
CA PRO A 322 -0.58 20.77 -5.05
C PRO A 322 -1.52 21.10 -6.22
N PRO A 323 -2.57 21.91 -6.04
CA PRO A 323 -3.54 22.24 -7.10
C PRO A 323 -2.91 22.67 -8.44
N HIS A 324 -1.76 23.34 -8.40
CA HIS A 324 -1.04 23.82 -9.60
C HIS A 324 -0.26 22.74 -10.36
N ARG A 325 0.00 21.57 -9.75
CA ARG A 325 0.60 20.40 -10.40
C ARG A 325 -0.44 19.36 -10.84
N ARG A 326 -1.72 19.60 -10.54
CA ARG A 326 -2.81 18.75 -11.02
C ARG A 326 -2.94 18.94 -12.53
N PRO A 327 -3.09 17.87 -13.32
CA PRO A 327 -3.45 17.99 -14.72
C PRO A 327 -4.72 18.83 -14.83
N ARG A 328 -4.65 19.97 -15.52
CA ARG A 328 -5.86 20.72 -15.85
C ARG A 328 -6.62 19.92 -16.89
N ARG A 329 -7.88 19.63 -16.57
CA ARG A 329 -8.86 19.04 -17.49
C ARG A 329 -8.79 19.80 -18.82
N GLU A 330 -8.38 19.15 -19.90
CA GLU A 330 -8.92 19.58 -21.18
C GLU A 330 -10.41 19.28 -21.12
N PRO A 331 -11.31 20.28 -21.20
CA PRO A 331 -12.72 19.98 -21.32
C PRO A 331 -12.87 19.08 -22.55
N GLU A 332 -13.48 17.90 -22.38
CA GLU A 332 -13.87 17.03 -23.48
C GLU A 332 -14.63 17.87 -24.52
N ARG A 333 -13.92 18.39 -25.53
CA ARG A 333 -14.52 19.15 -26.64
C ARG A 333 -15.22 18.23 -27.63
N GLU A 334 -15.13 16.91 -27.46
CA GLU A 334 -15.72 15.95 -28.37
C GLU A 334 -16.79 15.11 -27.68
N LYS A 335 -18.01 15.68 -27.59
CA LYS A 335 -19.32 14.97 -27.54
C LYS A 335 -20.50 15.91 -27.26
N LYS A 336 -20.26 17.15 -26.81
CA LYS A 336 -21.33 18.14 -26.62
C LYS A 336 -21.78 18.80 -27.94
N ASP A 337 -20.89 18.94 -28.92
CA ASP A 337 -21.22 19.63 -30.18
C ASP A 337 -22.12 18.82 -31.14
N THR A 338 -22.11 17.48 -31.05
CA THR A 338 -23.01 16.62 -31.85
C THR A 338 -24.42 16.54 -31.27
N LYS A 339 -24.58 16.64 -29.94
CA LYS A 339 -25.91 16.67 -29.29
C LYS A 339 -26.56 18.04 -29.33
N LYS A 340 -25.78 19.13 -29.45
CA LYS A 340 -26.32 20.48 -29.58
C LYS A 340 -26.78 20.78 -31.01
N LYS A 341 -26.05 20.31 -32.03
CA LYS A 341 -26.47 20.44 -33.44
C LYS A 341 -27.73 19.65 -33.80
N GLN A 342 -28.02 18.53 -33.15
CA GLN A 342 -29.28 17.78 -33.38
C GLN A 342 -30.50 18.37 -32.65
N ARG A 343 -30.32 19.39 -31.79
CA ARG A 343 -31.41 19.99 -31.01
C ARG A 343 -31.76 21.42 -31.45
N GLU A 344 -30.94 22.01 -32.33
CA GLU A 344 -31.13 23.38 -32.85
C GLU A 344 -31.85 23.42 -34.21
N GLU A 345 -32.09 22.28 -34.88
CA GLU A 345 -32.82 22.20 -36.17
C GLU A 345 -34.36 22.07 -36.04
N THR A 346 -34.97 22.42 -34.89
CA THR A 346 -36.45 22.22 -34.74
C THR A 346 -37.22 23.37 -34.11
N TRP A 347 -36.69 24.60 -34.08
CA TRP A 347 -37.43 25.78 -33.63
C TRP A 347 -37.10 27.00 -34.53
N GLU A 348 -37.57 26.95 -35.78
CA GLU A 348 -37.87 28.16 -36.56
C GLU A 348 -39.39 28.39 -36.47
N ASP A 349 -39.81 29.34 -35.65
CA ASP A 349 -40.77 30.42 -35.99
C ASP A 349 -41.21 31.11 -34.70
N GLU A 350 -40.77 32.36 -34.50
CA GLU A 350 -41.58 33.50 -34.08
C GLU A 350 -40.62 34.68 -33.82
N GLY A 351 -40.62 35.61 -34.79
CA GLY A 351 -39.75 36.78 -34.78
C GLY A 351 -40.16 37.84 -33.75
N LEU A 352 -39.16 38.47 -33.15
CA LEU A 352 -39.30 39.80 -32.56
C LEU A 352 -38.17 40.69 -33.07
N VAL A 353 -38.60 41.78 -33.72
CA VAL A 353 -37.80 42.85 -34.30
C VAL A 353 -37.43 43.85 -33.19
N TYR A 354 -36.20 44.36 -33.24
CA TYR A 354 -35.54 45.24 -32.26
C TYR A 354 -36.12 46.67 -32.18
N GLU A 355 -35.89 47.34 -31.04
CA GLU A 355 -35.78 48.81 -31.00
C GLU A 355 -34.35 49.24 -30.65
N ASP A 356 -33.89 50.28 -31.36
CA ASP A 356 -32.56 50.90 -31.33
C ASP A 356 -32.30 51.72 -30.06
N ILE A 357 -31.12 51.55 -29.45
CA ILE A 357 -30.67 52.25 -28.22
C ILE A 357 -30.12 53.65 -28.56
N ALA A 358 -30.94 54.49 -29.21
CA ALA A 358 -30.56 55.86 -29.56
C ALA A 358 -31.49 56.94 -28.96
N ALA A 359 -32.37 56.58 -28.02
CA ALA A 359 -33.41 57.48 -27.49
C ALA A 359 -33.54 57.49 -25.96
N ILE A 360 -32.45 57.33 -25.19
CA ILE A 360 -32.48 57.56 -23.73
C ILE A 360 -31.85 58.91 -23.42
N SER A 361 -32.64 59.83 -22.89
CA SER A 361 -32.19 61.16 -22.46
C SER A 361 -31.57 61.10 -21.05
N GLU A 362 -30.53 61.90 -20.79
CA GLU A 362 -29.86 62.00 -19.48
C GLU A 362 -30.79 62.38 -18.30
N SER A 363 -32.05 62.79 -18.58
CA SER A 363 -33.07 63.11 -17.58
C SER A 363 -33.86 61.93 -17.04
N ASP A 364 -33.66 60.71 -17.57
CA ASP A 364 -34.34 59.49 -17.08
C ASP A 364 -33.48 58.65 -16.11
N LEU A 365 -32.34 59.18 -15.66
CA LEU A 365 -31.51 58.55 -14.63
C LEU A 365 -31.95 59.04 -13.23
N PRO A 366 -32.22 58.15 -12.26
CA PRO A 366 -32.61 58.54 -10.92
C PRO A 366 -31.49 59.28 -10.17
N PRO A 367 -31.81 60.18 -9.22
CA PRO A 367 -30.83 60.96 -8.49
C PRO A 367 -30.04 60.08 -7.51
N VAL A 368 -28.71 60.16 -7.59
CA VAL A 368 -27.79 59.46 -6.68
C VAL A 368 -27.87 60.13 -5.30
N THR A 369 -28.49 59.47 -4.33
CA THR A 369 -28.40 59.84 -2.92
C THR A 369 -27.15 59.21 -2.29
N ASP A 370 -26.58 59.87 -1.27
CA ASP A 370 -25.36 59.44 -0.56
C ASP A 370 -25.42 58.02 0.06
N GLN A 371 -26.60 57.38 0.08
CA GLN A 371 -26.76 55.98 0.45
C GLN A 371 -26.20 55.01 -0.61
N LEU A 372 -26.22 55.38 -1.90
CA LEU A 372 -25.60 54.57 -2.96
C LEU A 372 -24.06 54.61 -2.90
N ILE A 373 -23.48 55.71 -2.41
CA ILE A 373 -22.03 55.86 -2.29
C ILE A 373 -21.50 55.05 -1.09
N GLN A 374 -22.26 54.95 0.01
CA GLN A 374 -21.90 54.06 1.12
C GLN A 374 -22.04 52.57 0.76
N GLU A 375 -23.06 52.16 -0.01
CA GLU A 375 -23.16 50.78 -0.50
C GLU A 375 -22.02 50.40 -1.47
N VAL A 376 -21.53 51.36 -2.27
CA VAL A 376 -20.40 51.13 -3.19
C VAL A 376 -19.05 51.12 -2.44
N ILE A 377 -18.89 51.87 -1.36
CA ILE A 377 -17.66 51.86 -0.55
C ILE A 377 -17.56 50.58 0.32
N GLU A 378 -18.67 50.09 0.88
CA GLU A 378 -18.67 48.79 1.59
C GLU A 378 -18.46 47.59 0.64
N GLN A 379 -18.75 47.75 -0.66
CA GLN A 379 -18.44 46.75 -1.68
C GLN A 379 -16.99 46.84 -2.23
N GLN A 380 -16.28 47.95 -2.05
CA GLN A 380 -14.93 48.14 -2.64
C GLN A 380 -13.75 47.85 -1.70
N ASP A 381 -13.94 47.71 -0.38
CA ASP A 381 -12.87 47.29 0.54
C ASP A 381 -12.63 45.76 0.58
N LEU A 382 -13.29 44.99 -0.29
CA LEU A 382 -13.10 43.54 -0.43
C LEU A 382 -12.25 43.13 -1.66
N GLU A 383 -11.78 44.08 -2.47
CA GLU A 383 -11.01 43.78 -3.70
C GLU A 383 -9.62 44.46 -3.70
N ILE A 384 -8.74 44.06 -2.78
CA ILE A 384 -7.28 44.15 -3.01
C ILE A 384 -6.62 42.85 -2.50
N GLY A 385 -6.41 41.91 -3.42
CA GLY A 385 -5.70 40.67 -3.12
C GLY A 385 -5.52 39.78 -4.35
N THR A 386 -4.55 40.14 -5.21
CA THR A 386 -3.89 39.28 -6.22
C THR A 386 -4.74 38.16 -6.84
N ASP A 387 -5.22 38.39 -8.06
CA ASP A 387 -5.86 37.38 -8.91
C ASP A 387 -4.91 36.23 -9.26
N ILE A 388 -4.84 35.25 -8.35
CA ILE A 388 -4.82 33.85 -8.71
C ILE A 388 -6.25 33.40 -8.46
N GLU A 389 -7.02 33.06 -9.50
CA GLU A 389 -8.28 32.35 -9.33
C GLU A 389 -8.01 31.00 -8.67
N VAL A 390 -8.02 31.00 -7.33
CA VAL A 390 -8.13 29.83 -6.50
C VAL A 390 -9.58 29.39 -6.64
N SER A 391 -9.84 28.26 -7.30
CA SER A 391 -11.18 27.70 -7.35
C SER A 391 -11.68 27.49 -5.92
N GLN A 392 -12.70 28.25 -5.52
CA GLN A 392 -13.48 28.02 -4.31
C GLN A 392 -14.48 26.85 -4.52
N GLU A 393 -14.09 25.82 -5.26
CA GLU A 393 -14.85 24.57 -5.24
C GLU A 393 -14.63 23.92 -3.87
N GLU A 394 -15.70 23.86 -3.07
CA GLU A 394 -15.74 23.02 -1.87
C GLU A 394 -15.24 21.62 -2.23
N PHE A 395 -14.32 21.12 -1.42
CA PHE A 395 -13.75 19.78 -1.54
C PHE A 395 -14.86 18.70 -1.56
N GLU A 396 -15.17 18.16 -2.75
CA GLU A 396 -16.20 17.13 -2.97
C GLU A 396 -15.80 15.70 -2.50
N GLY A 397 -14.75 15.55 -1.70
CA GLY A 397 -14.51 14.32 -0.93
C GLY A 397 -14.55 13.00 -1.70
N LYS A 398 -13.62 12.76 -2.63
CA LYS A 398 -13.35 11.42 -3.17
C LYS A 398 -11.85 11.08 -3.04
N PRO A 399 -11.49 9.86 -2.61
CA PRO A 399 -10.08 9.47 -2.54
C PRO A 399 -9.48 9.46 -3.95
N GLU A 400 -8.47 10.29 -4.17
CA GLU A 400 -7.78 10.48 -5.45
C GLU A 400 -6.67 9.44 -5.63
N THR A 401 -6.10 8.91 -4.54
CA THR A 401 -5.04 7.90 -4.61
C THR A 401 -5.34 6.71 -3.70
N ILE A 402 -5.18 5.50 -4.23
CA ILE A 402 -5.33 4.25 -3.49
C ILE A 402 -3.96 3.59 -3.34
N LEU A 403 -3.58 3.30 -2.10
CA LEU A 403 -2.33 2.63 -1.76
C LEU A 403 -2.63 1.21 -1.30
N PHE A 404 -2.05 0.22 -1.96
CA PHE A 404 -2.07 -1.18 -1.55
C PHE A 404 -0.70 -1.52 -0.95
N LEU A 405 -0.68 -1.88 0.33
CA LEU A 405 0.49 -2.28 1.08
C LEU A 405 0.44 -3.76 1.36
N ASP A 406 1.27 -4.51 0.66
CA ASP A 406 1.41 -5.93 0.94
C ASP A 406 2.30 -6.17 2.17
N ALA A 407 1.99 -7.23 2.89
CA ALA A 407 2.72 -7.75 4.02
C ALA A 407 3.03 -6.66 5.08
N ALA A 408 2.04 -5.82 5.38
CA ALA A 408 2.15 -4.70 6.32
C ALA A 408 2.59 -5.15 7.73
N THR A 409 2.36 -6.42 8.09
CA THR A 409 2.93 -7.06 9.29
C THR A 409 4.44 -6.91 9.40
N HIS A 410 5.21 -6.80 8.32
CA HIS A 410 6.67 -6.60 8.42
C HIS A 410 7.04 -5.20 8.89
N LEU A 411 6.23 -4.20 8.57
CA LEU A 411 6.41 -2.84 9.08
C LEU A 411 6.23 -2.77 10.59
N SER A 412 5.49 -3.70 11.21
CA SER A 412 5.23 -3.69 12.65
C SER A 412 6.49 -3.75 13.53
N LYS A 413 7.64 -4.17 12.96
CA LYS A 413 8.94 -4.10 13.63
C LYS A 413 9.38 -2.66 13.87
N PHE A 414 8.97 -1.75 12.99
CA PHE A 414 9.22 -0.31 13.07
C PHE A 414 8.00 0.36 13.67
N THR A 415 7.80 0.21 14.99
CA THR A 415 6.57 0.59 15.69
C THR A 415 6.07 1.98 15.32
N ASN A 416 6.96 2.97 15.33
CA ASN A 416 6.55 4.34 15.09
C ASN A 416 6.22 4.59 13.61
N SER A 417 7.03 4.02 12.71
CA SER A 417 6.81 4.08 11.27
C SER A 417 5.56 3.33 10.82
N PHE A 418 5.24 2.24 11.50
CA PHE A 418 4.03 1.46 11.29
C PHE A 418 2.80 2.26 11.71
N LYS A 419 2.82 2.90 12.89
CA LYS A 419 1.74 3.81 13.31
C LYS A 419 1.54 4.96 12.31
N PHE A 420 2.61 5.49 11.71
CA PHE A 420 2.48 6.44 10.62
C PHE A 420 1.76 5.84 9.41
N ALA A 421 2.20 4.67 8.92
CA ALA A 421 1.60 4.00 7.75
C ALA A 421 0.12 3.63 7.95
N LEU A 422 -0.28 3.29 9.18
CA LEU A 422 -1.66 2.93 9.50
C LEU A 422 -2.61 4.15 9.59
N ASN A 423 -2.04 5.33 9.92
CA ASN A 423 -2.78 6.59 10.07
C ASN A 423 -2.74 7.46 8.80
N LEU A 424 -2.29 6.90 7.67
CA LEU A 424 -2.28 7.59 6.39
C LEU A 424 -3.66 8.13 5.99
N PRO A 425 -4.77 7.39 6.16
CA PRO A 425 -6.09 7.95 5.87
C PRO A 425 -6.46 9.15 6.76
N GLU A 426 -6.03 9.26 8.02
CA GLU A 426 -6.32 10.44 8.85
C GLU A 426 -5.49 11.62 8.39
N LYS A 427 -4.21 11.39 8.10
CA LYS A 427 -3.28 12.45 7.72
C LYS A 427 -3.59 12.99 6.32
N TYR A 428 -4.03 12.12 5.41
CA TYR A 428 -4.30 12.45 4.01
C TYR A 428 -5.76 12.08 3.66
N PRO A 429 -6.72 13.02 3.77
CA PRO A 429 -8.13 12.78 3.49
C PRO A 429 -8.43 12.19 2.10
N ASN A 430 -7.59 12.54 1.12
CA ASN A 430 -7.66 12.10 -0.28
C ASN A 430 -7.04 10.71 -0.53
N MET A 431 -6.50 10.03 0.47
CA MET A 431 -5.93 8.69 0.33
C MET A 431 -6.82 7.60 0.91
N SER A 432 -6.85 6.45 0.24
CA SER A 432 -7.36 5.19 0.79
C SER A 432 -6.25 4.15 0.83
N VAL A 433 -6.21 3.35 1.89
CA VAL A 433 -5.16 2.35 2.09
C VAL A 433 -5.76 0.96 2.28
N ALA A 434 -5.31 0.02 1.46
CA ALA A 434 -5.52 -1.39 1.67
C ALA A 434 -4.21 -2.00 2.19
N ALA A 435 -4.29 -2.80 3.25
CA ALA A 435 -3.11 -3.43 3.84
C ALA A 435 -3.37 -4.91 4.13
N SER A 436 -2.43 -5.78 3.74
CA SER A 436 -2.46 -7.19 4.12
C SER A 436 -1.69 -7.45 5.41
N PHE A 437 -2.27 -8.25 6.29
CA PHE A 437 -1.69 -8.61 7.59
C PHE A 437 -1.66 -10.13 7.77
N PHE A 438 -0.52 -10.59 8.26
CA PHE A 438 -0.29 -11.94 8.76
C PHE A 438 -0.21 -11.91 10.28
N THR A 439 -0.88 -12.85 10.95
CA THR A 439 -1.05 -12.83 12.42
C THR A 439 -0.50 -14.07 13.13
N ASN A 440 0.33 -14.88 12.49
CA ASN A 440 0.89 -16.13 13.03
C ASN A 440 1.98 -15.95 14.11
N ARG A 441 2.14 -14.74 14.66
CA ARG A 441 3.20 -14.48 15.65
C ARG A 441 2.76 -15.01 17.02
N GLU A 442 3.62 -15.79 17.66
CA GLU A 442 3.38 -16.31 19.02
C GLU A 442 3.11 -15.20 20.03
N LYS A 443 3.79 -14.05 19.86
CA LYS A 443 3.50 -12.80 20.55
C LYS A 443 3.23 -11.72 19.51
N ILE A 444 2.02 -11.20 19.54
CA ILE A 444 1.59 -10.09 18.68
C ILE A 444 2.01 -8.81 19.38
N SER A 445 2.81 -7.99 18.71
CA SER A 445 3.20 -6.68 19.25
C SER A 445 1.97 -5.78 19.39
N GLU A 446 1.98 -4.89 20.38
CA GLU A 446 0.90 -3.92 20.58
C GLU A 446 0.65 -3.10 19.31
N ALA A 447 1.71 -2.72 18.60
CA ALA A 447 1.63 -2.01 17.32
C ALA A 447 0.85 -2.82 16.28
N LEU A 448 1.17 -4.10 16.08
CA LEU A 448 0.47 -4.99 15.14
C LEU A 448 -1.00 -5.18 15.53
N GLN A 449 -1.28 -5.32 16.83
CA GLN A 449 -2.63 -5.43 17.35
C GLN A 449 -3.45 -4.16 17.06
N GLU A 450 -2.92 -2.98 17.37
CA GLU A 450 -3.56 -1.70 17.05
C GLU A 450 -3.85 -1.60 15.55
N GLY A 451 -2.85 -1.90 14.70
CA GLY A 451 -3.00 -1.84 13.26
C GLY A 451 -4.06 -2.76 12.68
N VAL A 452 -4.08 -4.02 13.11
CA VAL A 452 -5.10 -4.98 12.69
C VAL A 452 -6.49 -4.50 13.11
N LEU A 453 -6.65 -4.08 14.36
CA LEU A 453 -7.94 -3.61 14.87
C LEU A 453 -8.41 -2.35 14.12
N ASP A 454 -7.52 -1.41 13.83
CA ASP A 454 -7.86 -0.19 13.09
C ASP A 454 -8.30 -0.47 11.66
N TYR A 455 -7.60 -1.37 10.95
CA TYR A 455 -7.99 -1.79 9.60
C TYR A 455 -9.23 -2.70 9.57
N MET A 456 -9.64 -3.25 10.72
CA MET A 456 -10.93 -3.93 10.87
C MET A 456 -12.09 -2.99 11.19
N ARG A 457 -11.87 -1.69 11.49
CA ARG A 457 -12.96 -0.79 11.90
C ARG A 457 -13.91 -0.40 10.77
N GLU A 458 -13.39 -0.28 9.54
CA GLU A 458 -14.16 0.17 8.38
C GLU A 458 -14.59 -1.01 7.51
N ARG A 459 -13.60 -1.69 6.92
CA ARG A 459 -13.82 -2.82 6.01
C ARG A 459 -12.66 -3.81 6.11
N ALA A 460 -12.97 -5.10 6.23
CA ALA A 460 -11.95 -6.14 6.25
C ALA A 460 -12.38 -7.42 5.55
N LEU A 461 -11.41 -8.11 4.94
CA LEU A 461 -11.53 -9.47 4.41
C LEU A 461 -10.71 -10.38 5.32
N VAL A 462 -11.38 -11.23 6.10
CA VAL A 462 -10.74 -12.12 7.08
C VAL A 462 -10.77 -13.54 6.53
N PHE A 463 -9.62 -14.00 6.04
CA PHE A 463 -9.41 -15.39 5.62
C PHE A 463 -9.02 -16.28 6.79
N ASP A 464 -8.28 -15.71 7.74
CA ASP A 464 -7.94 -16.31 9.01
C ASP A 464 -7.45 -15.21 9.97
N LEU A 465 -7.48 -15.46 11.28
CA LEU A 465 -7.07 -14.48 12.27
C LEU A 465 -6.57 -15.15 13.54
N HIS A 466 -5.53 -14.59 14.14
CA HIS A 466 -5.04 -15.08 15.43
C HIS A 466 -6.14 -15.06 16.50
N PRO A 467 -6.32 -16.13 17.29
CA PRO A 467 -7.42 -16.22 18.27
C PRO A 467 -7.51 -15.01 19.21
N HIS A 468 -6.36 -14.53 19.70
CA HIS A 468 -6.30 -13.34 20.54
C HIS A 468 -6.84 -12.07 19.84
N LEU A 469 -6.48 -11.85 18.58
CA LEU A 469 -6.98 -10.70 17.81
C LEU A 469 -8.47 -10.85 17.48
N PHE A 470 -8.92 -12.08 17.21
CA PHE A 470 -10.34 -12.35 17.02
C PHE A 470 -11.14 -12.04 18.29
N ASP A 471 -10.65 -12.44 19.45
CA ASP A 471 -11.28 -12.13 20.74
C ASP A 471 -11.35 -10.63 21.00
N LEU A 472 -10.29 -9.88 20.70
CA LEU A 472 -10.24 -8.42 20.83
C LEU A 472 -11.21 -7.73 19.84
N ALA A 473 -11.17 -8.12 18.57
CA ALA A 473 -12.03 -7.56 17.53
C ALA A 473 -13.53 -7.82 17.80
N THR A 474 -13.85 -8.91 18.49
CA THR A 474 -15.22 -9.31 18.83
C THR A 474 -15.62 -9.00 20.28
N ALA A 475 -14.76 -8.37 21.09
CA ALA A 475 -14.96 -8.20 22.54
C ALA A 475 -16.25 -7.45 22.91
N LYS A 476 -16.69 -6.51 22.06
CA LYS A 476 -17.91 -5.72 22.26
C LYS A 476 -19.17 -6.34 21.63
N MET A 477 -19.06 -7.53 21.03
CA MET A 477 -20.19 -8.19 20.36
C MET A 477 -21.00 -9.05 21.34
N PRO A 478 -22.33 -9.17 21.14
CA PRO A 478 -23.13 -10.14 21.88
C PRO A 478 -22.58 -11.56 21.73
N VAL A 479 -22.67 -12.36 22.80
CA VAL A 479 -22.17 -13.75 22.82
C VAL A 479 -22.77 -14.58 21.69
N SER A 480 -24.04 -14.40 21.36
CA SER A 480 -24.70 -15.10 20.24
C SER A 480 -24.07 -14.78 18.89
N ARG A 481 -23.73 -13.51 18.62
CA ARG A 481 -23.02 -13.12 17.38
C ARG A 481 -21.60 -13.64 17.35
N LYS A 482 -20.90 -13.63 18.48
CA LYS A 482 -19.55 -14.21 18.59
C LYS A 482 -19.57 -15.72 18.32
N ALA A 483 -20.54 -16.44 18.87
CA ALA A 483 -20.73 -17.87 18.60
C ALA A 483 -21.01 -18.15 17.12
N TRP A 484 -21.86 -17.34 16.48
CA TRP A 484 -22.11 -17.44 15.04
C TRP A 484 -20.84 -17.21 14.21
N LEU A 485 -20.01 -16.22 14.56
CA LEU A 485 -18.73 -15.99 13.86
C LEU A 485 -17.77 -17.17 14.00
N LEU A 486 -17.69 -17.78 15.20
CA LEU A 486 -16.88 -18.98 15.43
C LEU A 486 -17.37 -20.16 14.58
N GLU A 487 -18.69 -20.35 14.45
CA GLU A 487 -19.27 -21.35 13.54
C GLU A 487 -18.85 -21.10 12.09
N LYS A 488 -18.87 -19.82 11.64
CA LYS A 488 -18.44 -19.46 10.28
C LYS A 488 -16.94 -19.69 10.05
N LEU A 489 -16.09 -19.43 11.05
CA LEU A 489 -14.67 -19.76 10.96
C LEU A 489 -14.43 -21.28 10.85
N GLN A 490 -15.20 -22.09 11.58
CA GLN A 490 -15.14 -23.56 11.45
C GLN A 490 -15.62 -24.02 10.07
N GLU A 491 -16.64 -23.38 9.52
CA GLU A 491 -17.13 -23.64 8.16
C GLU A 491 -16.06 -23.31 7.10
N MET A 492 -15.37 -22.18 7.24
CA MET A 492 -14.25 -21.79 6.38
C MET A 492 -13.12 -22.82 6.42
N GLU A 493 -12.72 -23.27 7.61
CA GLU A 493 -11.69 -24.29 7.77
C GLU A 493 -12.11 -25.65 7.17
N ARG A 494 -13.40 -26.02 7.27
CA ARG A 494 -13.93 -27.21 6.60
C ARG A 494 -13.83 -27.10 5.08
N LEU A 495 -14.17 -25.94 4.51
CA LEU A 495 -14.06 -25.69 3.07
C LEU A 495 -12.60 -25.70 2.59
N ARG A 496 -11.68 -25.13 3.38
CA ARG A 496 -10.24 -25.13 3.11
C ARG A 496 -9.69 -26.55 3.01
N ARG A 497 -10.07 -27.44 3.92
CA ARG A 497 -9.69 -28.88 3.88
C ARG A 497 -10.22 -29.61 2.66
N GLN A 498 -11.28 -29.11 2.04
CA GLN A 498 -11.84 -29.65 0.79
C GLN A 498 -11.20 -29.02 -0.46
N GLY A 499 -10.18 -28.17 -0.30
CA GLY A 499 -9.49 -27.47 -1.38
C GLY A 499 -10.25 -26.25 -1.92
N GLY A 500 -11.29 -25.79 -1.21
CA GLY A 500 -12.00 -24.54 -1.50
C GLY A 500 -11.45 -23.37 -0.70
N VAL A 501 -12.02 -22.18 -0.90
CA VAL A 501 -11.65 -20.98 -0.13
C VAL A 501 -12.88 -20.14 0.20
N ALA A 502 -12.88 -19.59 1.41
CA ALA A 502 -13.93 -18.73 1.91
C ALA A 502 -13.32 -17.69 2.84
N PHE A 503 -14.01 -16.56 3.02
CA PHE A 503 -13.58 -15.48 3.90
C PHE A 503 -14.78 -14.78 4.51
N LEU A 504 -14.56 -14.18 5.68
CA LEU A 504 -15.51 -13.27 6.31
C LEU A 504 -15.24 -11.84 5.84
N GLU A 505 -16.23 -11.20 5.24
CA GLU A 505 -16.22 -9.76 5.00
C GLU A 505 -16.81 -9.05 6.22
N TYR A 506 -16.05 -8.11 6.77
CA TYR A 506 -16.57 -7.09 7.67
C TYR A 506 -16.82 -5.79 6.90
N ASP A 507 -17.98 -5.18 7.14
CA ASP A 507 -18.40 -3.91 6.54
C ASP A 507 -19.16 -3.08 7.58
N SER A 508 -18.57 -1.97 8.02
CA SER A 508 -19.13 -1.10 9.05
C SER A 508 -20.42 -0.39 8.66
N ILE A 509 -20.68 -0.23 7.35
CA ILE A 509 -21.82 0.54 6.82
C ILE A 509 -23.11 -0.29 6.84
N LYS A 510 -23.01 -1.63 6.78
CA LYS A 510 -24.18 -2.52 6.71
C LYS A 510 -24.78 -2.84 8.08
N GLU A 511 -26.09 -3.09 8.10
CA GLU A 511 -26.79 -3.63 9.29
C GLU A 511 -26.19 -4.98 9.71
N ASP A 512 -26.01 -5.87 8.73
CA ASP A 512 -25.26 -7.11 8.88
C ASP A 512 -23.79 -6.87 8.56
N LYS A 513 -23.07 -6.42 9.59
CA LYS A 513 -21.65 -6.08 9.50
C LYS A 513 -20.75 -7.22 9.06
N TRP A 514 -21.17 -8.47 9.21
CA TRP A 514 -20.36 -9.64 8.89
C TRP A 514 -21.06 -10.53 7.88
N LYS A 515 -20.34 -10.95 6.84
CA LYS A 515 -20.85 -11.86 5.82
C LYS A 515 -19.81 -12.90 5.43
N LEU A 516 -20.19 -14.17 5.43
CA LEU A 516 -19.37 -15.24 4.87
C LEU A 516 -19.52 -15.25 3.34
N HIS A 517 -18.39 -15.28 2.64
CA HIS A 517 -18.32 -15.47 1.21
C HIS A 517 -17.52 -16.72 0.89
N VAL A 518 -18.04 -17.54 -0.01
CA VAL A 518 -17.37 -18.74 -0.53
C VAL A 518 -16.98 -18.45 -1.97
N VAL A 519 -15.70 -18.68 -2.31
CA VAL A 519 -15.22 -18.54 -3.68
C VAL A 519 -15.60 -19.79 -4.45
N GLU A 520 -16.68 -19.66 -5.22
CA GLU A 520 -17.22 -20.72 -6.05
C GLU A 520 -16.69 -20.60 -7.48
N ARG A 521 -16.73 -21.72 -8.21
CA ARG A 521 -16.41 -21.71 -9.64
C ARG A 521 -17.50 -20.92 -10.37
N PRO A 522 -17.16 -19.86 -11.10
CA PRO A 522 -18.13 -19.12 -11.90
C PRO A 522 -18.64 -19.96 -13.08
N GLU A 523 -19.82 -19.61 -13.60
CA GLU A 523 -20.31 -20.18 -14.85
C GLU A 523 -19.39 -19.79 -16.02
N PRO A 524 -19.21 -20.64 -17.05
CA PRO A 524 -18.31 -20.35 -18.18
C PRO A 524 -18.59 -19.02 -18.88
N ALA A 525 -19.87 -18.63 -19.01
CA ALA A 525 -20.27 -17.35 -19.58
C ALA A 525 -19.79 -16.15 -18.74
N ALA A 526 -19.76 -16.30 -17.42
CA ALA A 526 -19.28 -15.26 -16.51
C ALA A 526 -17.75 -15.09 -16.59
N ILE A 527 -17.01 -16.19 -16.76
CA ILE A 527 -15.56 -16.16 -17.01
C ILE A 527 -15.25 -15.45 -18.33
N ALA A 528 -15.97 -15.79 -19.41
CA ALA A 528 -15.79 -15.12 -20.70
C ALA A 528 -16.06 -13.61 -20.61
N LYS A 529 -17.10 -13.21 -19.87
CA LYS A 529 -17.40 -11.80 -19.58
C LYS A 529 -16.28 -11.14 -18.78
N LEU A 530 -15.73 -11.82 -17.77
CA LEU A 530 -14.63 -11.31 -16.95
C LEU A 530 -13.37 -11.05 -17.79
N ARG A 531 -13.00 -11.98 -18.67
CA ARG A 531 -11.85 -11.81 -19.59
C ARG A 531 -12.04 -10.69 -20.59
N SER A 532 -13.25 -10.56 -21.15
CA SER A 532 -13.58 -9.44 -22.05
C SER A 532 -13.46 -8.08 -21.39
N TRP A 533 -13.54 -8.02 -20.05
CA TRP A 533 -13.39 -6.78 -19.30
C TRP A 533 -11.93 -6.39 -19.10
N PHE A 534 -11.05 -7.36 -18.82
CA PHE A 534 -9.62 -7.12 -18.77
C PHE A 534 -9.10 -6.60 -20.12
N GLN A 535 -9.62 -7.12 -21.24
CA GLN A 535 -9.26 -6.65 -22.59
C GLN A 535 -9.81 -5.26 -22.98
N ARG A 536 -10.72 -4.67 -22.20
CA ARG A 536 -11.42 -3.40 -22.55
C ARG A 536 -10.93 -2.20 -21.74
N ARG A 537 -10.04 -2.40 -20.78
CA ARG A 537 -9.40 -1.35 -19.99
C ARG A 537 -8.03 -1.06 -20.56
#